data_AF-A0A931RD78-F1
#
_entry.id   AF-A0A931RD78-F1
#
_cell.length_a   1.000
_cell.length_b   1.000
_cell.length_c   1.000
_cell.angle_alpha   90.00
_cell.angle_beta   90.00
_cell.angle_gamma   90.00
#
_symmetry.space_group_name_H-M   'P 1'
#
loop_
_entity.id
_entity.type
_entity.pdbx_description
1 polymer ?
#
loop_
_entity_poly.entity_id
_entity_poly.type
_entity_poly.pdbx_seq_one_letter_code
_entity_poly.pdbx_strand_id
1 'polypeptide(L)' 'MQCPKCQGETKGWKCAICGSESAEHDDNHKHAGSDRYCTMKCNACGQADVHCTCQPAPAIAAS' A
#
# COMPACT_ATOMS: atom_id res chain seq x y z
N MET A 1 6.26 -7.04 -4.64
CA MET A 1 5.08 -6.47 -5.33
C MET A 1 5.32 -4.99 -5.60
N GLN A 2 4.50 -4.34 -6.42
CA GLN A 2 4.60 -2.91 -6.73
C GLN A 2 3.41 -2.15 -6.15
N CYS A 3 3.63 -0.91 -5.74
CA CYS A 3 2.62 -0.02 -5.21
C CYS A 3 1.66 0.36 -6.34
N PRO A 4 0.36 0.02 -6.28
CA PRO A 4 -0.56 0.27 -7.39
C PRO A 4 -0.67 1.75 -7.76
N LYS A 5 -0.45 2.66 -6.81
CA LYS A 5 -0.52 4.11 -7.04
C LYS A 5 0.69 4.67 -7.79
N CYS A 6 1.91 4.27 -7.41
CA CYS A 6 3.15 4.86 -7.93
C CYS A 6 4.04 3.92 -8.73
N GLN A 7 3.71 2.63 -8.79
CA GLN A 7 4.49 1.54 -9.41
C GLN A 7 5.86 1.30 -8.76
N GLY A 8 6.18 1.99 -7.66
CA GLY A 8 7.38 1.77 -6.86
C GLY A 8 7.31 0.49 -6.01
N GLU A 9 8.43 0.12 -5.38
CA GLU A 9 8.50 -1.05 -4.51
C GLU A 9 7.57 -0.93 -3.29
N THR A 10 7.00 -2.07 -2.86
CA THR A 10 6.25 -2.18 -1.59
C THR A 10 7.01 -3.05 -0.61
N LYS A 11 6.95 -2.70 0.68
CA LYS A 11 7.57 -3.48 1.75
C LYS A 11 6.62 -3.63 2.94
N GLY A 12 6.05 -4.83 3.06
CA GLY A 12 5.05 -5.16 4.08
C GLY A 12 3.67 -4.55 3.80
N TRP A 13 2.86 -4.51 4.85
CA TRP A 13 1.46 -4.09 4.82
C TRP A 13 1.22 -2.97 5.82
N LYS A 14 0.30 -2.06 5.51
CA LYS A 14 -0.12 -0.99 6.40
C LYS A 14 -1.63 -0.81 6.35
N CYS A 15 -2.26 -0.76 7.52
CA CYS A 15 -3.69 -0.48 7.64
C CYS A 15 -3.96 0.99 7.30
N ALA A 16 -4.79 1.24 6.30
CA ALA A 16 -5.17 2.59 5.87
C ALA A 16 -5.99 3.35 6.93
N ILE A 17 -6.67 2.64 7.84
CA ILE A 17 -7.50 3.26 8.89
C ILE A 17 -6.67 3.65 10.12
N CYS A 18 -5.95 2.69 10.71
CA CYS A 18 -5.26 2.92 11.99
C CYS A 18 -3.73 3.02 11.87
N GLY A 19 -3.16 2.77 10.69
CA GLY A 19 -1.73 2.89 10.44
C GLY A 19 -0.87 1.74 10.97
N SER A 20 -1.44 0.69 11.55
CA SER A 20 -0.69 -0.50 11.98
C SER A 20 0.04 -1.15 10.81
N GLU A 21 1.21 -1.73 11.08
CA GLU A 21 2.09 -2.33 10.07
C GLU A 21 2.33 -3.81 10.38
N SER A 22 2.45 -4.61 9.32
CA SER A 22 2.74 -6.05 9.41
C SER A 22 3.64 -6.49 8.25
N ALA A 23 4.34 -7.62 8.43
CA ALA A 23 5.14 -8.22 7.38
C ALA A 23 4.26 -8.82 6.26
N GLU A 24 3.08 -9.32 6.63
CA GLU A 24 2.09 -9.98 5.78
C GLU A 24 0.69 -9.39 5.99
N HIS A 25 -0.21 -9.69 5.06
CA HIS A 25 -1.63 -9.31 5.18
C HIS A 25 -2.25 -10.07 6.36
N ASP A 26 -3.01 -9.37 7.20
CA ASP A 26 -3.69 -9.97 8.35
C ASP A 26 -5.21 -9.95 8.14
N ASP A 27 -5.79 -11.12 7.82
CA ASP A 27 -7.23 -11.32 7.64
C ASP A 27 -8.05 -11.11 8.91
N ASN A 28 -7.39 -11.07 10.08
CA ASN A 28 -8.05 -10.84 11.37
C ASN A 28 -8.06 -9.35 11.76
N HIS A 29 -7.22 -8.52 11.13
CA HIS A 29 -7.22 -7.06 11.34
C HIS A 29 -8.38 -6.39 10.61
N LYS A 30 -9.58 -6.55 11.18
CA LYS A 30 -10.82 -6.05 10.59
C LYS A 30 -11.19 -4.66 11.10
N HIS A 31 -11.68 -3.83 10.20
CA HIS A 31 -12.41 -2.60 10.50
C HIS A 31 -13.75 -2.64 9.77
N ALA A 32 -14.85 -2.25 10.42
CA ALA A 32 -16.19 -2.35 9.84
C ALA A 32 -16.49 -3.72 9.19
N GLY A 33 -16.00 -4.80 9.81
CA GLY A 33 -16.21 -6.19 9.35
C GLY A 33 -15.34 -6.67 8.19
N SER A 34 -14.34 -5.90 7.73
CA SER A 34 -13.47 -6.28 6.61
C SER A 34 -11.99 -5.91 6.86
N ASP A 35 -11.08 -6.75 6.36
CA ASP A 35 -9.62 -6.57 6.40
C ASP A 35 -9.08 -5.76 5.19
N ARG A 36 -9.94 -5.37 4.24
CA ARG A 36 -9.58 -4.70 2.97
C ARG A 36 -8.78 -3.40 3.10
N TYR A 37 -8.64 -2.89 4.32
CA TYR A 37 -7.89 -1.68 4.63
C TYR A 37 -6.42 -1.98 4.96
N CYS A 38 -6.07 -3.23 5.25
CA CYS A 38 -4.70 -3.70 5.28
C CYS A 38 -4.23 -3.85 3.84
N THR A 39 -3.46 -2.87 3.37
CA THR A 39 -3.01 -2.78 1.97
C THR A 39 -1.49 -2.74 1.92
N MET A 40 -0.89 -2.80 0.73
CA MET A 40 0.56 -2.81 0.62
C MET A 40 1.14 -1.48 1.10
N LYS A 41 2.22 -1.53 1.88
CA LYS A 41 2.95 -0.33 2.28
C LYS A 41 3.92 0.06 1.17
N CYS A 42 3.75 1.26 0.62
CA CYS A 42 4.71 1.84 -0.32
C CYS A 42 6.06 2.05 0.38
N ASN A 43 7.14 1.49 -0.17
CA ASN A 43 8.47 1.60 0.44
C ASN A 43 9.00 3.05 0.39
N ALA A 44 8.63 3.81 -0.65
CA ALA A 44 9.13 5.17 -0.84
C ALA A 44 8.50 6.21 0.11
N CYS A 45 7.18 6.17 0.32
CA CYS A 45 6.48 7.14 1.18
C CYS A 45 6.03 6.57 2.53
N GLY A 46 6.16 5.26 2.76
CA GLY A 46 5.76 4.61 4.00
C GLY A 46 4.25 4.51 4.23
N GLN A 47 3.44 5.03 3.31
CA GLN A 47 1.98 5.00 3.38
C GLN A 47 1.41 3.68 2.84
N ALA A 48 0.22 3.33 3.31
CA ALA A 48 -0.68 2.38 2.64
C ALA A 48 -0.89 2.81 1.18
N ASP A 49 -0.98 1.87 0.23
CA ASP A 49 -1.00 2.21 -1.20
C ASP A 49 -2.16 3.14 -1.59
N VAL A 50 -3.32 2.97 -0.97
CA VAL A 50 -4.49 3.85 -1.13
C VAL A 50 -4.26 5.28 -0.64
N HIS A 51 -3.27 5.48 0.24
CA HIS A 51 -2.83 6.78 0.78
C HIS A 51 -1.44 7.17 0.26
N CYS A 52 -0.94 6.52 -0.78
CA CYS A 52 0.37 6.80 -1.33
C CYS A 52 0.42 8.23 -1.89
N THR A 53 1.41 8.99 -1.45
CA THR A 53 1.64 10.39 -1.83
C THR A 53 2.68 10.56 -2.93
N CYS A 54 3.31 9.46 -3.36
CA CYS A 54 4.27 9.49 -4.46
C CYS A 54 3.57 9.85 -5.77
N GLN A 55 4.27 10.59 -6.63
CA GLN A 55 3.84 10.75 -8.01
C GLN A 55 3.88 9.39 -8.71
N PRO A 56 2.96 9.09 -9.64
CA PRO A 56 3.07 7.95 -10.52
C PRO A 56 4.44 7.96 -11.19
N ALA A 57 5.11 6.81 -11.26
CA ALA A 57 6.26 6.69 -12.14
C ALA A 57 5.85 7.21 -13.53
N PRO A 58 6.69 8.03 -14.19
CA PRO A 58 6.37 8.47 -15.54
C PRO A 58 6.06 7.23 -16.36
N ALA A 59 4.87 7.21 -16.98
CA ALA A 59 4.55 6.15 -17.91
C ALA A 59 5.68 6.17 -18.94
N ILE A 60 6.53 5.14 -18.93
CA ILE A 60 7.44 4.89 -20.04
C ILE A 60 6.53 4.79 -21.25
N ALA A 61 6.47 5.86 -22.04
CA ALA A 61 5.77 5.88 -23.30
C ALA A 61 6.39 4.73 -24.09
N ALA A 62 5.63 3.64 -24.25
CA ALA A 62 6.01 2.55 -25.12
C ALA A 62 6.32 3.18 -26.49
N SER A 63 7.59 3.15 -26.84
CA SER A 63 8.11 3.63 -28.13
C SER A 63 7.85 2.59 -29.20
#